data_AF-A0A9E2NXD5-F1
#
_entry.id   AF-A0A9E2NXD5-F1
#
_cell.length_a   1.000
_cell.length_b   1.000
_cell.length_c   1.000
_cell.angle_alpha   90.00
_cell.angle_beta   90.00
_cell.angle_gamma   90.00
#
_symmetry.space_group_name_H-M   'P 1'
#
loop_
_entity.id
_entity.type
_entity.pdbx_description
1 polymer ?
#
loop_
_entity_poly.entity_id
_entity_poly.type
_entity_poly.pdbx_seq_one_letter_code
_entity_poly.pdbx_strand_id
1 'polypeptide(L)' 'MPNYVIFAGVNGAGKSTLYNTIIPDLDLGIRINTDEIVRNIGDWRSNQDQVKA' A
#
# COMPACT_ATOMS: atom_id res chain seq x y z
N MET A 1 13.42 2.37 18.40
CA MET A 1 13.57 1.62 17.14
C MET A 1 12.36 1.98 16.27
N PRO A 2 12.53 2.20 14.95
CA PRO A 2 11.39 2.45 14.08
C PRO A 2 10.53 1.18 13.95
N ASN A 3 9.20 1.36 13.95
CA ASN A 3 8.24 0.29 13.77
C ASN A 3 7.68 0.35 12.35
N TYR A 4 7.53 -0.81 11.71
CA TYR A 4 6.93 -0.93 10.38
C TYR A 4 5.73 -1.87 10.45
N VAL A 5 4.63 -1.49 9.81
CA VAL A 5 3.41 -2.30 9.73
C VAL A 5 3.17 -2.67 8.27
N ILE A 6 3.12 -3.97 8.00
CA ILE A 6 3.02 -4.52 6.65
C ILE A 6 1.65 -5.18 6.46
N PHE A 7 0.91 -4.74 5.45
CA PHE A 7 -0.33 -5.38 5.00
C PHE A 7 -0.03 -6.26 3.78
N ALA A 8 -0.06 -7.58 3.94
CA ALA A 8 0.28 -8.54 2.90
C ALA A 8 -0.86 -9.54 2.59
N GLY A 9 -0.85 -10.12 1.39
CA GLY A 9 -1.90 -11.01 0.89
C GLY A 9 -2.17 -10.82 -0.60
N VAL A 10 -2.88 -11.76 -1.23
CA VAL A 10 -3.23 -11.73 -2.66
C VAL A 10 -4.13 -10.53 -3.02
N ASN A 11 -4.23 -10.20 -4.31
CA ASN A 11 -5.17 -9.16 -4.77
C ASN A 11 -6.61 -9.55 -4.42
N GLY A 12 -7.42 -8.60 -3.92
CA GLY A 12 -8.77 -8.88 -3.43
C GLY A 12 -8.86 -9.43 -1.99
N ALA A 13 -7.75 -9.72 -1.29
CA ALA A 13 -7.77 -10.22 0.09
C ALA A 13 -8.24 -9.20 1.16
N GLY A 14 -8.64 -7.98 0.76
CA GLY A 14 -9.16 -6.96 1.67
C GLY A 14 -8.11 -6.11 2.40
N LYS A 15 -6.84 -6.14 1.99
CA LYS A 15 -5.74 -5.37 2.63
C LYS A 15 -6.05 -3.88 2.80
N SER A 16 -6.50 -3.22 1.73
CA SER A 16 -6.86 -1.79 1.76
C SER A 16 -8.09 -1.53 2.63
N THR A 17 -9.06 -2.45 2.63
CA THR A 17 -10.24 -2.38 3.50
C THR A 17 -9.84 -2.47 4.96
N LEU A 18 -8.96 -3.40 5.31
CA LEU A 18 -8.43 -3.55 6.66
C LEU A 18 -7.71 -2.29 7.11
N TYR A 19 -6.80 -1.75 6.28
CA TYR A 19 -6.10 -0.49 6.55
C TYR A 19 -7.09 0.66 6.85
N ASN A 20 -8.09 0.87 5.99
CA ASN A 20 -9.07 1.93 6.17
C ASN A 20 -9.97 1.75 7.40
N THR A 21 -10.14 0.52 7.87
CA THR A 21 -10.96 0.22 9.06
C THR A 21 -10.23 0.56 10.35
N ILE A 22 -8.90 0.41 10.39
CA ILE A 22 -8.10 0.58 11.61
C ILE A 22 -7.41 1.93 11.73
N ILE A 23 -7.15 2.63 10.62
CA ILE A 23 -6.46 3.93 10.64
C ILE A 23 -7.19 5.05 11.43
N PRO A 24 -8.54 5.05 11.57
CA PRO A 24 -9.20 6.04 12.42
C PRO A 24 -8.83 5.91 13.91
N ASP A 25 -8.52 4.68 14.34
CA ASP A 25 -8.27 4.34 15.73
C ASP A 25 -6.79 4.11 16.05
N LEU A 26 -5.92 4.05 15.03
CA LEU A 26 -4.51 3.73 15.17
C LEU A 26 -3.65 4.59 14.24
N ASP A 27 -2.68 5.32 14.81
CA ASP A 27 -1.65 5.99 14.02
C ASP A 27 -0.57 4.99 13.59
N LEU A 28 -0.59 4.64 12.29
CA LEU A 28 0.37 3.76 11.64
C LEU A 28 1.51 4.53 10.95
N GLY A 29 1.54 5.85 11.09
CA GLY A 29 2.49 6.73 10.42
C GLY A 29 2.20 6.91 8.93
N ILE A 30 3.26 7.09 8.15
CA ILE A 30 3.16 7.41 6.73
C ILE A 30 2.75 6.17 5.93
N ARG A 31 1.65 6.27 5.20
CA ARG A 31 1.19 5.23 4.28
C ARG A 31 2.08 5.19 3.04
N ILE A 32 2.58 4.00 2.72
CA ILE A 32 3.33 3.72 1.49
C ILE A 32 2.59 2.61 0.74
N ASN A 33 2.13 2.90 -0.47
CA ASN A 33 1.42 1.95 -1.32
C ASN A 33 1.90 2.07 -2.77
N THR A 34 2.46 0.99 -3.30
CA THR A 34 3.02 0.95 -4.67
C THR A 34 1.97 1.24 -5.73
N ASP A 35 0.74 0.72 -5.64
CA ASP A 35 -0.30 0.98 -6.64
C ASP A 35 -0.65 2.47 -6.73
N GLU A 36 -0.61 3.21 -5.61
CA GLU A 36 -0.84 4.65 -5.56
C GLU A 36 0.32 5.45 -6.14
N ILE A 37 1.56 5.01 -5.92
CA ILE A 37 2.76 5.62 -6.49
C ILE A 37 2.79 5.37 -8.00
N VAL A 38 2.56 4.13 -8.46
CA VAL A 38 2.54 3.78 -9.88
C VAL A 38 1.46 4.55 -10.63
N ARG A 39 0.26 4.71 -10.04
CA ARG A 39 -0.80 5.53 -10.64
C ARG A 39 -0.39 6.96 -10.96
N ASN A 40 0.56 7.53 -10.21
CA ASN A 40 1.06 8.89 -10.44
C ASN A 40 2.23 8.94 -11.43
N ILE A 41 2.96 7.84 -11.63
CA ILE A 41 4.21 7.83 -12.42
C ILE A 41 4.17 6.95 -13.69
N GLY A 42 3.17 6.07 -13.85
CA GLY A 42 3.14 5.07 -14.92
C GLY A 42 1.88 4.20 -14.96
N ASP A 43 1.98 3.00 -15.54
CA ASP A 43 0.86 2.04 -15.63
C ASP A 43 0.99 0.97 -14.55
N TRP A 44 -0.03 0.82 -13.71
CA TRP A 44 -0.06 -0.21 -12.66
C TRP A 44 -0.02 -1.65 -13.20
N ARG A 45 -0.32 -1.84 -14.49
CA ARG A 45 -0.18 -3.14 -15.18
C ARG A 45 1.24 -3.42 -15.66
N SER A 46 2.12 -2.41 -15.68
CA SER A 46 3.50 -2.54 -16.09
C SER A 46 4.35 -3.07 -14.93
N ASN A 47 4.91 -4.26 -15.09
CA ASN A 47 5.86 -4.83 -14.11
C ASN A 47 7.09 -3.93 -13.91
N GLN A 48 7.52 -3.18 -14.93
CA GLN A 48 8.66 -2.28 -14.79
C GLN A 48 8.32 -1.05 -13.95
N ASP A 49 7.10 -0.52 -14.07
CA ASP A 49 6.66 0.65 -13.30
C ASP A 49 6.39 0.26 -11.84
N GLN A 50 5.84 -0.94 -11.62
CA GLN A 50 5.65 -1.56 -10.29
C GLN A 50 6.96 -1.78 -9.53
N VAL A 51 8.07 -2.07 -10.21
CA VAL A 51 9.39 -2.26 -9.55
C VAL A 51 10.09 -0.92 -9.27
N LYS A 52 9.80 0.12 -10.04
CA LYS A 52 10.38 1.47 -9.87
C LYS A 52 9.71 2.28 -8.77
N ALA A 53 8.44 2.01 -8.50
CA ALA A 53 7.63 2.65 -7.46
C ALA A 53 7.89 2.03 -6.07
#